data_AF-A0A024EEX3-F1
#
_entry.id   AF-A0A024EEX3-F1
#
_cell.length_a   1.000
_cell.length_b   1.000
_cell.length_c   1.000
_cell.angle_alpha   90.00
_cell.angle_beta   90.00
_cell.angle_gamma   90.00
#
_symmetry.space_group_name_H-M   'P 1'
#
loop_
_entity.id
_entity.type
_entity.pdbx_description
1 polymer ?
#
loop_
_entity_poly.entity_id
_entity_poly.type
_entity_poly.pdbx_seq_one_letter_code
_entity_poly.pdbx_strand_id
1 'polypeptide(L)' 'MDALPGATLFDLGGLQVELEDLLGVSVDLLTPGDLPLKFRQQVLEQARPV' A
#
# COMPACT_ATOMS: atom_id res chain seq x y z
N MET A 1 2.92 -12.99 0.96
CA MET A 1 3.55 -11.67 1.02
C MET A 1 3.48 -11.13 -0.40
N ASP A 2 2.43 -10.40 -0.76
CA ASP A 2 2.30 -9.83 -2.12
C ASP A 2 2.72 -8.37 -2.09
N ALA A 3 4.03 -8.17 -1.92
CA ALA A 3 4.68 -7.07 -2.59
C ALA A 3 4.63 -7.36 -4.11
N LEU A 4 4.70 -6.34 -4.99
CA LEU A 4 4.91 -6.60 -6.42
C LEU A 4 6.04 -7.65 -6.58
N PRO A 5 5.99 -8.58 -7.56
CA PRO A 5 7.04 -9.59 -7.70
C PRO A 5 8.43 -8.92 -7.75
N GLY A 6 9.19 -8.98 -6.65
CA GLY A 6 10.49 -8.34 -6.51
C GLY A 6 10.59 -7.15 -5.55
N ALA A 7 9.49 -6.60 -5.02
CA ALA A 7 9.53 -5.55 -3.99
C ALA A 7 9.76 -6.15 -2.60
N THR A 8 10.63 -5.52 -1.83
CA THR A 8 10.99 -5.89 -0.46
C THR A 8 10.27 -4.99 0.54
N LEU A 9 10.30 -5.36 1.83
CA LEU A 9 9.81 -4.47 2.89
C LEU A 9 10.59 -3.15 2.94
N PHE A 10 11.85 -3.13 2.49
CA PHE A 10 12.66 -1.92 2.41
C PHE A 10 12.12 -0.97 1.33
N ASP A 11 11.71 -1.51 0.19
CA ASP A 11 11.12 -0.73 -0.91
C ASP A 11 9.77 -0.13 -0.49
N LEU A 12 8.93 -0.92 0.20
CA LEU A 12 7.64 -0.44 0.72
C LEU A 12 7.83 0.66 1.77
N GLY A 13 8.76 0.49 2.72
CA GLY A 13 9.05 1.50 3.73
C GLY A 13 9.62 2.79 3.13
N GLY A 14 10.51 2.68 2.15
CA GLY A 14 11.05 3.83 1.41
C GLY A 14 9.94 4.60 0.69
N LEU A 15 9.06 3.88 -0.01
CA LEU A 15 7.93 4.47 -0.72
C LEU A 15 6.95 5.19 0.23
N GLN A 16 6.70 4.62 1.42
CA GLN A 16 5.82 5.27 2.39
C GLN A 16 6.38 6.63 2.83
N VAL A 17 7.65 6.68 3.22
CA VAL A 17 8.30 7.94 3.65
C VAL A 17 8.28 8.97 2.53
N GLU A 18 8.64 8.57 1.30
CA GLU A 18 8.67 9.48 0.15
C GLU A 18 7.28 10.05 -0.18
N LEU A 19 6.23 9.24 -0.09
CA LEU A 19 4.85 9.69 -0.31
C LEU A 19 4.36 10.66 0.78
N GLU A 20 4.68 10.39 2.04
CA GLU A 20 4.32 11.29 3.15
C GLU A 20 5.02 12.64 3.03
N ASP A 21 6.33 12.64 2.71
CA ASP A 21 7.12 13.86 2.49
C ASP A 21 6.59 14.66 1.30
N LEU A 22 6.24 13.99 0.20
CA LEU A 22 5.74 14.64 -1.02
C LEU A 22 4.33 15.23 -0.85
N LEU A 23 3.43 14.50 -0.20
CA LEU A 23 2.03 14.89 -0.04
C LEU A 23 1.79 15.76 1.20
N GLY A 24 2.74 15.79 2.15
CA GLY A 24 2.62 16.55 3.39
C GLY A 24 1.53 16.05 4.33
N VAL A 25 1.07 14.82 4.14
CA VAL A 25 0.03 14.15 4.94
C VAL A 25 0.47 12.74 5.27
N SER A 26 -0.08 12.16 6.33
CA SER A 26 0.20 10.76 6.65
C SER A 26 -0.45 9.84 5.61
N VAL A 27 0.30 8.83 5.17
CA VAL A 27 -0.08 7.90 4.11
C VAL A 27 0.04 6.47 4.61
N ASP A 28 -1.07 5.74 4.53
CA ASP A 28 -1.08 4.30 4.82
C ASP A 28 -0.83 3.51 3.53
N LEU A 29 0.35 2.88 3.44
CA LEU A 29 0.72 2.00 2.33
C LEU A 29 0.49 0.53 2.74
N LEU A 30 -0.50 -0.13 2.13
CA LEU A 30 -0.85 -1.52 2.45
C LEU A 30 -0.81 -2.40 1.20
N THR A 31 -0.26 -3.62 1.34
CA THR A 31 -0.44 -4.64 0.31
C THR A 31 -1.82 -5.29 0.44
N PRO A 32 -2.37 -5.92 -0.62
CA PRO A 32 -3.60 -6.69 -0.50
C PRO A 32 -3.53 -7.76 0.60
N GLY A 33 -2.34 -8.31 0.88
CA GLY A 33 -2.11 -9.27 1.94
C GLY A 33 -2.29 -8.70 3.35
N ASP A 34 -1.97 -7.43 3.54
CA ASP A 34 -2.06 -6.74 4.84
C ASP A 34 -3.49 -6.31 5.17
N LEU A 35 -4.35 -6.21 4.15
CA LEU A 35 -5.77 -5.89 4.35
C LEU A 35 -6.51 -7.05 5.04
N PRO A 36 -7.26 -6.77 6.12
CA PRO A 36 -8.18 -7.71 6.73
C PRO A 36 -9.15 -8.33 5.73
N LEU A 37 -9.30 -9.66 5.79
CA LEU A 37 -10.15 -10.43 4.87
C LEU A 37 -11.58 -9.90 4.77
N LYS A 38 -12.11 -9.37 5.89
CA LYS A 38 -13.47 -8.83 5.99
C LYS A 38 -13.77 -7.69 5.02
N PHE A 39 -12.77 -6.91 4.59
CA PHE A 39 -12.96 -5.77 3.69
C PHE A 39 -11.95 -5.69 2.55
N ARG A 40 -10.98 -6.61 2.47
CA ARG A 40 -9.99 -6.66 1.38
C ARG A 40 -10.65 -6.62 0.01
N GLN A 41 -11.66 -7.45 -0.23
CA GLN A 41 -12.34 -7.52 -1.52
C GLN A 41 -13.06 -6.21 -1.85
N GLN A 42 -13.75 -5.63 -0.87
CA GLN A 42 -14.40 -4.33 -1.02
C GLN A 42 -13.40 -3.23 -1.39
N VAL A 43 -12.21 -3.21 -0.79
CA VAL A 43 -11.15 -2.25 -1.12
C VAL A 43 -10.65 -2.46 -2.55
N LEU A 44 -10.39 -3.70 -2.96
CA LEU A 44 -9.94 -4.01 -4.33
C LEU A 44 -10.97 -3.62 -5.39
N GLU A 45 -12.27 -3.79 -5.11
CA GLU A 45 -13.36 -3.39 -6.01
C GLU A 45 -13.51 -1.86 -6.12
N GLN A 46 -13.19 -1.12 -5.04
CA GLN A 46 -13.30 0.34 -5.00
C GLN A 46 -11.99 1.06 -5.35
N ALA A 47 -10.89 0.32 -5.49
CA ALA A 47 -9.59 0.86 -5.80
C ALA A 47 -9.62 1.62 -7.13
N ARG A 48 -9.09 2.84 -7.13
CA ARG A 48 -8.95 3.66 -8.34
C ARG A 48 -7.49 3.67 -8.77
N PRO A 49 -7.20 3.49 -10.07
CA PRO A 49 -5.85 3.68 -10.57
C PRO A 49 -5.45 5.16 -10.35
N VAL A 50 -4.20 5.35 -9.95
CA VAL A 50 -3.57 6.67 -9.81
C VAL A 50 -2.80 7.03 -11.08
#